data_AF-A0A8S1M2H0-F1
#
_entry.id   AF-A0A8S1M2H0-F1
#
_cell.length_a   1.000
_cell.length_b   1.000
_cell.length_c   1.000
_cell.angle_alpha   90.00
_cell.angle_beta   90.00
_cell.angle_gamma   90.00
#
_symmetry.space_group_name_H-M   'P 1'
#
loop_
_entity.id
_entity.type
_entity.pdbx_description
1 polymer ?
#
loop_
_entity_poly.entity_id
_entity_poly.type
_entity_poly.pdbx_seq_one_letter_code
_entity_poly.pdbx_strand_id
1 'polypeptide(L)'
;MDAYNIFESQWKKISEAIPGKTEFQCIQRWEMLQNEQLTIWTREEDEQLIQLVLKYGEDWKQLALIMKNKIQTQIETRFIDLNIIFNSQPWNEEEEDNKLLDLFDQYGTKWNQIAKLMKDRSVKKFDLIFRKQSIKFQIIK
;
A
#
# COMPACT_ATOMS: atom_id res chain seq x y z
N MET A 1 0.96 11.00 35.51
CA MET A 1 -0.45 10.69 35.78
C MET A 1 -1.17 11.00 34.49
N ASP A 2 -1.64 9.98 33.77
CA ASP A 2 -2.26 10.19 32.45
C ASP A 2 -3.42 11.17 32.57
N ALA A 3 -3.49 12.18 31.69
CA ALA A 3 -4.52 13.22 31.75
C ALA A 3 -5.94 12.63 31.76
N TYR A 4 -6.13 11.45 31.17
CA TYR A 4 -7.37 10.68 31.26
C TYR A 4 -7.70 10.21 32.68
N ASN A 5 -6.73 9.82 33.49
CA ASN A 5 -6.98 9.37 34.88
C ASN A 5 -7.42 10.53 35.79
N ILE A 6 -7.28 11.78 35.34
CA ILE A 6 -7.68 12.99 36.07
C ILE A 6 -8.99 13.56 35.54
N PHE A 7 -9.17 13.57 34.22
CA PHE A 7 -10.30 14.25 33.55
C PHE A 7 -11.30 13.28 32.89
N GLU A 8 -11.02 11.97 32.91
CA GLU A 8 -11.84 10.92 32.29
C GLU A 8 -12.20 11.22 30.83
N SER A 9 -13.48 11.22 30.47
CA SER A 9 -13.97 11.49 29.12
C SER A 9 -14.16 12.99 28.82
N GLN A 10 -13.64 13.89 29.68
CA GLN A 10 -13.68 15.34 29.46
C GLN A 10 -12.60 15.80 28.47
N TRP A 11 -12.76 15.45 27.19
CA TRP A 11 -11.77 15.67 26.13
C TRP A 11 -11.29 17.11 25.99
N LYS A 12 -12.18 18.07 26.22
CA LYS A 12 -11.84 19.49 26.27
C LYS A 12 -10.73 19.79 27.28
N LYS A 13 -10.91 19.37 28.54
CA LYS A 13 -9.91 19.56 29.61
C LYS A 13 -8.63 18.78 29.35
N ILE A 14 -8.76 17.59 28.77
CA ILE A 14 -7.59 16.77 28.38
C ILE A 14 -6.77 17.49 27.31
N SER A 15 -7.41 18.08 26.30
CA SER A 15 -6.71 18.84 25.26
C SER A 15 -6.07 20.11 25.80
N GLU A 16 -6.72 20.81 26.72
CA GLU A 16 -6.17 21.99 27.40
C GLU A 16 -4.96 21.65 28.29
N ALA A 17 -4.94 20.44 28.86
CA ALA A 17 -3.82 19.93 29.65
C ALA A 17 -2.63 19.44 28.80
N ILE A 18 -2.80 19.27 27.49
CA ILE A 18 -1.76 18.78 26.56
C ILE A 18 -1.48 19.86 25.51
N PRO A 19 -0.43 20.68 25.69
CA PRO A 19 -0.13 21.80 24.79
C PRO A 19 -0.06 21.39 23.32
N GLY A 20 -0.80 22.10 22.47
CA GLY A 20 -0.79 21.89 21.02
C GLY A 20 -1.56 20.66 20.54
N LYS A 21 -2.37 20.02 21.38
CA LYS A 21 -3.26 18.93 20.98
C LYS A 21 -4.72 19.38 20.98
N THR A 22 -5.47 18.88 20.01
CA THR A 22 -6.92 19.10 19.90
C THR A 22 -7.70 17.97 20.57
N GLU A 23 -8.95 18.21 20.95
CA GLU A 23 -9.86 17.20 21.51
C GLU A 23 -9.91 15.94 20.64
N PHE A 24 -10.03 16.12 19.33
CA PHE A 24 -10.06 15.02 18.36
C PHE A 24 -8.78 14.15 18.41
N GLN A 25 -7.60 14.77 18.51
CA GLN A 25 -6.33 14.04 18.61
C GLN A 25 -6.22 13.26 19.93
N CYS A 26 -6.74 13.81 21.03
CA CYS A 26 -6.80 13.13 22.32
C CYS A 26 -7.73 11.91 22.29
N ILE A 27 -8.92 12.05 21.69
CA ILE A 27 -9.88 10.96 21.50
C ILE A 27 -9.26 9.85 20.67
N GLN A 28 -8.71 10.18 19.50
CA GLN A 28 -8.09 9.20 18.60
C GLN A 28 -6.95 8.43 19.29
N ARG A 29 -6.09 9.14 20.02
CA ARG A 29 -5.00 8.50 20.78
C ARG A 29 -5.53 7.58 21.86
N TRP A 30 -6.59 7.97 22.56
CA TRP A 30 -7.21 7.15 23.59
C TRP A 30 -7.84 5.88 23.01
N GLU A 31 -8.61 6.00 21.94
CA GLU A 31 -9.21 4.85 21.23
C GLU A 31 -8.14 3.85 20.76
N MET A 32 -6.99 4.34 20.27
CA MET A 32 -5.85 3.49 19.91
C MET A 32 -5.22 2.77 21.11
N LEU A 33 -5.16 3.42 22.28
CA LEU A 33 -4.61 2.83 23.51
C LEU A 33 -5.57 1.80 24.13
N GLN A 34 -6.88 1.93 23.92
CA GLN A 34 -7.88 1.00 24.46
C GLN A 34 -7.90 -0.35 23.75
N ASN A 35 -7.42 -0.43 22.50
CA ASN A 35 -7.30 -1.69 21.77
C ASN A 35 -5.91 -1.81 21.13
N GLU A 36 -4.96 -2.41 21.84
CA GLU A 36 -3.64 -2.72 21.30
C GLU A 36 -3.71 -3.55 19.99
N GLN A 37 -4.75 -4.39 19.84
CA GLN A 37 -5.03 -5.16 18.62
C GLN A 37 -5.35 -4.29 17.40
N LEU A 38 -5.76 -3.02 17.57
CA LEU A 38 -5.93 -2.10 16.44
C LEU A 38 -4.60 -1.77 15.77
N THR A 39 -3.47 -1.89 16.47
CA THR A 39 -2.16 -1.43 15.96
C THR A 39 -1.37 -2.52 15.23
N ILE A 40 -1.65 -3.79 15.52
CA ILE A 40 -0.94 -4.93 14.93
C ILE A 40 -1.67 -5.32 13.64
N TRP A 41 -0.90 -5.50 12.56
CA TRP A 41 -1.38 -6.01 11.28
C TRP A 41 -0.96 -7.46 11.10
N THR A 42 -1.91 -8.35 10.87
CA THR A 42 -1.62 -9.73 10.47
C THR A 42 -1.51 -9.87 8.96
N ARG A 43 -0.94 -10.98 8.50
CA ARG A 43 -0.86 -11.28 7.06
C ARG A 43 -2.26 -11.41 6.45
N GLU A 44 -3.19 -12.02 7.17
CA GLU A 44 -4.58 -12.18 6.74
C GLU A 44 -5.28 -10.83 6.61
N GLU A 45 -5.00 -9.89 7.52
CA GLU A 45 -5.51 -8.52 7.44
C GLU A 45 -4.90 -7.75 6.25
N ASP A 46 -3.62 -7.94 5.95
CA ASP A 46 -2.98 -7.37 4.76
C ASP A 46 -3.59 -7.92 3.47
N GLU A 47 -3.77 -9.24 3.39
CA GLU A 47 -4.42 -9.91 2.26
C GLU A 47 -5.86 -9.41 2.09
N GLN A 48 -6.62 -9.31 3.18
CA GLN A 48 -7.97 -8.76 3.18
C GLN A 48 -7.97 -7.30 2.69
N LEU A 49 -7.06 -6.46 3.18
CA LEU A 49 -6.94 -5.06 2.77
C LEU A 49 -6.71 -4.95 1.26
N ILE A 50 -5.76 -5.72 0.72
CA ILE A 50 -5.47 -5.73 -0.72
C ILE A 50 -6.71 -6.14 -1.52
N GLN A 51 -7.41 -7.19 -1.11
CA GLN A 51 -8.63 -7.65 -1.79
C GLN A 51 -9.74 -6.60 -1.75
N LEU A 52 -9.90 -5.89 -0.63
CA LEU A 52 -10.91 -4.84 -0.50
C LEU A 52 -10.57 -3.62 -1.38
N VAL A 53 -9.31 -3.20 -1.45
CA VAL A 53 -8.88 -2.12 -2.34
C VAL A 53 -9.06 -2.52 -3.80
N LEU A 54 -8.75 -3.76 -4.18
CA LEU A 54 -9.00 -4.25 -5.54
C LEU A 54 -10.50 -4.27 -5.90
N LYS A 55 -11.37 -4.56 -4.93
CA LYS A 55 -12.81 -4.70 -5.15
C LYS A 55 -13.56 -3.36 -5.11
N TYR A 56 -13.21 -2.47 -4.20
CA TYR A 56 -13.94 -1.24 -3.90
C TYR A 56 -13.14 0.04 -4.17
N GLY A 57 -11.85 -0.07 -4.51
CA GLY A 57 -10.94 1.06 -4.63
C GLY A 57 -10.49 1.58 -3.27
N GLU A 58 -9.87 2.77 -3.28
CA GLU A 58 -9.32 3.46 -2.11
C GLU A 58 -10.40 4.19 -1.27
N ASP A 59 -11.61 3.61 -1.14
CA ASP A 59 -12.64 4.14 -0.24
C ASP A 59 -12.34 3.72 1.20
N TRP A 60 -11.40 4.41 1.84
CA TRP A 60 -10.93 4.10 3.19
C TRP A 60 -12.04 4.10 4.24
N LYS A 61 -13.07 4.93 4.06
CA LYS A 61 -14.22 4.99 4.98
C LYS A 61 -15.03 3.70 4.87
N GLN A 62 -15.34 3.28 3.64
CA GLN A 62 -16.04 2.02 3.41
C GLN A 62 -15.21 0.83 3.88
N LEU A 63 -13.90 0.82 3.61
CA LEU A 63 -12.98 -0.23 4.04
C LEU A 63 -12.91 -0.36 5.56
N ALA A 64 -12.88 0.77 6.31
CA ALA A 64 -12.91 0.76 7.77
C ALA A 64 -14.19 0.16 8.36
N LEU A 65 -15.34 0.35 7.70
CA LEU A 65 -16.59 -0.29 8.11
C LEU A 65 -16.56 -1.82 7.92
N ILE A 66 -15.82 -2.29 6.92
CA ILE A 66 -15.66 -3.72 6.63
C ILE A 66 -14.60 -4.34 7.57
N MET A 67 -13.44 -3.68 7.71
CA MET A 67 -12.37 -4.05 8.61
C MET A 67 -12.62 -3.47 10.01
N LYS A 68 -13.69 -3.93 10.67
CA LYS A 68 -14.19 -3.39 11.97
C LYS A 68 -13.15 -3.22 13.08
N ASN A 69 -12.01 -3.89 12.97
CA ASN A 69 -10.88 -3.83 13.90
C ASN A 69 -9.76 -2.88 13.43
N LYS A 70 -10.01 -2.01 12.45
CA LYS A 70 -9.03 -1.05 11.91
C LYS A 70 -9.70 0.28 11.62
N ILE A 71 -9.06 1.37 12.01
CA ILE A 71 -9.53 2.74 11.77
C ILE A 71 -9.11 3.17 10.35
N GLN A 72 -9.90 4.04 9.71
CA GLN A 72 -9.63 4.59 8.38
C GLN A 72 -8.16 5.02 8.17
N THR A 73 -7.62 5.80 9.10
CA THR A 73 -6.24 6.33 9.04
C THR A 73 -5.18 5.22 9.09
N GLN A 74 -5.47 4.11 9.78
CA GLN A 74 -4.57 2.96 9.85
C GLN A 74 -4.58 2.17 8.55
N ILE A 75 -5.76 1.99 7.95
CA ILE A 75 -5.94 1.30 6.68
C ILE A 75 -5.19 2.02 5.56
N GLU A 76 -5.36 3.33 5.47
CA GLU A 76 -4.68 4.18 4.49
C GLU A 76 -3.16 4.11 4.66
N THR A 77 -2.66 4.32 5.89
CA THR A 77 -1.23 4.24 6.20
C THR A 77 -0.67 2.86 5.86
N ARG A 78 -1.37 1.78 6.24
CA ARG A 78 -0.92 0.42 5.98
C ARG A 78 -0.86 0.11 4.48
N PHE A 79 -1.86 0.55 3.71
CA PHE A 79 -1.84 0.32 2.27
C PHE A 79 -0.66 1.02 1.61
N ILE A 80 -0.32 2.24 2.03
CA ILE A 80 0.86 2.96 1.58
C ILE A 80 2.13 2.17 1.93
N ASP A 81 2.27 1.70 3.17
CA ASP A 81 3.41 0.89 3.59
C ASP A 81 3.55 -0.41 2.77
N LEU A 82 2.45 -1.13 2.57
CA LEU A 82 2.42 -2.34 1.75
C LEU A 82 2.83 -2.04 0.30
N ASN A 83 2.36 -0.92 -0.26
CA ASN A 83 2.72 -0.52 -1.61
C ASN A 83 4.19 -0.10 -1.71
N ILE A 84 4.73 0.58 -0.69
CA ILE A 84 6.16 0.89 -0.61
C ILE A 84 6.97 -0.40 -0.53
N ILE A 85 6.63 -1.33 0.37
CA ILE A 85 7.32 -2.61 0.56
C ILE A 85 7.28 -3.45 -0.72
N PHE A 86 6.12 -3.49 -1.37
CA PHE A 86 5.94 -4.10 -2.67
C PHE A 86 6.96 -3.46 -3.61
N ASN A 87 6.86 -2.15 -3.85
CA ASN A 87 7.70 -1.39 -4.79
C ASN A 87 9.19 -1.30 -4.44
N SER A 88 9.56 -1.52 -3.18
CA SER A 88 10.93 -1.47 -2.68
C SER A 88 11.65 -2.81 -2.74
N GLN A 89 10.98 -3.89 -3.15
CA GLN A 89 11.66 -5.15 -3.42
C GLN A 89 12.73 -4.93 -4.50
N PRO A 90 13.98 -5.36 -4.27
CA PRO A 90 15.03 -5.29 -5.28
C PRO A 90 14.55 -6.04 -6.52
N TRP A 91 14.80 -5.43 -7.67
CA TRP A 91 14.42 -5.98 -8.97
C TRP A 91 14.95 -7.42 -9.09
N ASN A 92 14.05 -8.41 -9.17
CA ASN A 92 14.47 -9.76 -9.52
C ASN A 92 14.58 -9.82 -11.04
N GLU A 93 15.80 -9.57 -11.54
CA GLU A 93 16.09 -9.52 -12.97
C GLU A 93 15.56 -10.76 -13.70
N GLU A 94 15.70 -11.92 -13.06
CA GLU A 94 15.42 -13.24 -13.63
C GLU A 94 13.92 -13.54 -13.76
N GLU A 95 13.12 -13.26 -12.72
CA GLU A 95 11.67 -13.52 -12.74
C GLU A 95 10.92 -12.61 -13.72
N GLU A 96 11.33 -11.34 -13.81
CA GLU A 96 10.71 -10.39 -14.73
C GLU A 96 11.18 -10.57 -16.18
N ASP A 97 12.45 -10.95 -16.40
CA ASP A 97 12.94 -11.33 -17.74
C ASP A 97 12.24 -12.61 -18.23
N ASN A 98 12.02 -13.61 -17.36
CA ASN A 98 11.24 -14.80 -17.70
C ASN A 98 9.80 -14.45 -18.05
N LYS A 99 9.16 -13.56 -17.28
CA LYS A 99 7.79 -13.10 -17.59
C LYS A 99 7.73 -12.32 -18.90
N LEU A 100 8.75 -11.53 -19.21
CA LEU A 100 8.85 -10.82 -20.48
C LEU A 100 9.05 -11.79 -21.65
N LEU A 101 9.87 -12.83 -21.47
CA LEU A 101 10.08 -13.90 -22.45
C LEU A 101 8.78 -14.67 -22.71
N ASP A 102 8.05 -15.07 -21.68
CA ASP A 102 6.75 -15.75 -21.82
C ASP A 102 5.73 -14.90 -22.59
N LEU A 103 5.66 -13.60 -22.27
CA LEU A 103 4.79 -12.66 -22.97
C LEU A 103 5.25 -12.41 -24.41
N PHE A 104 6.56 -12.43 -24.67
CA PHE A 104 7.11 -12.33 -26.02
C PHE A 104 6.83 -13.59 -26.84
N ASP A 105 6.93 -14.78 -26.26
CA ASP A 105 6.56 -16.03 -26.93
C ASP A 105 5.06 -16.04 -27.26
N GLN A 106 4.22 -15.45 -26.41
CA GLN A 106 2.78 -15.39 -26.62
C GLN A 106 2.34 -14.29 -27.62
N TYR A 107 2.95 -13.11 -27.59
CA TYR A 107 2.49 -11.92 -28.33
C TYR A 107 3.47 -11.40 -29.38
N GLY A 108 4.70 -11.94 -29.43
CA GLY A 108 5.77 -11.51 -30.32
C GLY A 108 6.14 -10.03 -30.10
N THR A 109 6.29 -9.29 -31.20
CA THR A 109 6.67 -7.87 -31.19
C THR A 109 5.52 -6.91 -30.85
N LYS A 110 4.39 -7.40 -30.30
CA LYS A 110 3.26 -6.56 -29.87
C LYS A 110 3.56 -5.87 -28.53
N TRP A 111 4.60 -5.05 -28.52
CA TRP A 111 5.14 -4.40 -27.33
C TRP A 111 4.14 -3.54 -26.57
N ASN A 112 3.21 -2.85 -27.26
CA ASN A 112 2.15 -2.08 -26.61
C ASN A 112 1.19 -2.96 -25.79
N GLN A 113 1.00 -4.23 -26.19
CA GLN A 113 0.17 -5.19 -25.48
C GLN A 113 0.94 -5.80 -24.31
N ILE A 114 2.19 -6.20 -24.54
CA ILE A 114 3.09 -6.72 -23.50
C ILE A 114 3.31 -5.67 -22.39
N ALA A 115 3.51 -4.40 -22.75
CA ALA A 115 3.67 -3.29 -21.81
C ALA A 115 2.43 -3.06 -20.94
N LYS A 116 1.22 -3.28 -21.47
CA LYS A 116 -0.01 -3.21 -20.67
C LYS A 116 -0.14 -4.38 -19.68
N LEU A 117 0.42 -5.53 -20.00
CA LEU A 117 0.42 -6.72 -19.14
C LEU A 117 1.51 -6.68 -18.07
N MET A 118 2.58 -5.93 -18.33
CA MET A 118 3.70 -5.71 -17.40
C MET A 118 3.52 -4.47 -16.51
N LYS A 119 2.42 -3.73 -16.67
CA LYS A 119 2.26 -2.34 -16.19
C LYS A 119 2.26 -2.13 -14.67
N ASP A 120 2.40 -3.19 -13.89
CA ASP A 120 2.37 -3.03 -12.44
C ASP A 120 3.63 -2.37 -11.88
N ARG A 121 4.77 -2.25 -12.59
CA ARG A 121 5.90 -1.41 -12.13
C ARG A 121 6.76 -0.77 -13.24
N SER A 122 6.93 0.56 -13.11
CA SER A 122 7.91 1.47 -13.76
C SER A 122 8.15 1.36 -15.28
N VAL A 123 7.45 2.23 -16.02
CA VAL A 123 7.61 2.52 -17.46
C VAL A 123 9.07 2.78 -17.87
N LYS A 124 9.91 3.29 -16.96
CA LYS A 124 11.30 3.69 -17.26
C LYS A 124 12.24 2.53 -17.58
N LYS A 125 11.98 1.32 -17.06
CA LYS A 125 12.83 0.14 -17.32
C LYS A 125 12.37 -0.62 -18.56
N PHE A 126 11.08 -0.53 -18.90
CA PHE A 126 10.53 -1.00 -20.17
C PHE A 126 11.28 -0.41 -21.36
N ASP A 127 11.54 0.90 -21.34
CA ASP A 127 12.31 1.58 -22.38
C ASP A 127 13.78 1.11 -22.44
N LEU A 128 14.37 0.72 -21.31
CA LEU A 128 15.74 0.23 -21.25
C LEU A 128 15.86 -1.19 -21.83
N ILE A 129 14.89 -2.07 -21.54
CA ILE A 129 14.82 -3.43 -22.07
C ILE A 129 14.43 -3.41 -23.54
N PHE A 130 13.47 -2.55 -23.92
CA PHE A 130 13.11 -2.28 -25.31
C PHE A 130 14.33 -1.88 -26.14
N ARG A 131 15.19 -1.00 -25.60
CA ARG A 131 16.45 -0.61 -26.24
C ARG A 131 17.48 -1.74 -26.27
N LYS A 132 17.69 -2.46 -25.16
CA LYS A 132 18.65 -3.59 -25.09
C LYS A 132 18.28 -4.73 -26.05
N GLN A 133 17.01 -5.11 -26.13
CA GLN A 133 16.53 -6.18 -27.01
C GLN A 133 16.39 -5.72 -28.47
N SER A 134 15.94 -4.49 -28.74
CA SER A 134 15.93 -3.95 -30.12
C SER A 134 17.32 -3.94 -30.75
N ILE A 135 18.38 -3.66 -29.96
CA ILE A 135 19.77 -3.74 -30.41
C ILE A 135 20.18 -5.21 -30.66
N LYS A 136 19.79 -6.13 -29.77
CA LYS A 136 20.09 -7.57 -29.91
C LYS A 136 19.43 -8.21 -31.15
N PHE A 137 18.22 -7.77 -31.49
CA PHE A 137 17.45 -8.29 -32.63
C PHE A 137 17.71 -7.55 -33.95
N GLN A 138 18.24 -6.32 -33.94
CA GLN A 138 18.72 -5.63 -35.15
C GLN A 138 20.05 -6.19 -35.68
N ILE A 139 20.83 -6.88 -34.85
CA ILE A 139 22.13 -7.47 -35.22
C ILE A 139 21.98 -8.84 -35.92
N ILE A 140 20.77 -9.44 -35.93
CA ILE A 140 20.50 -10.77 -36.53
C ILE A 140 19.71 -10.63 -37.86
N LYS A 141 19.90 -9.55 -38.62
CA LYS A 141 19.45 -9.45 -40.02
C LYS A 141 20.56 -8.96 -40.93
#